data_AF-A0A0L8FGT1-F1
#
_entry.id   AF-A0A0L8FGT1-F1
#
_cell.length_a   1.000
_cell.length_b   1.000
_cell.length_c   1.000
_cell.angle_alpha   90.00
_cell.angle_beta   90.00
_cell.angle_gamma   90.00
#
_symmetry.space_group_name_H-M   'P 1'
#
loop_
_entity.id
_entity.type
_entity.pdbx_description
1 polymer ?
#
loop_
_entity_poly.entity_id
_entity_poly.type
_entity_poly.pdbx_seq_one_letter_code
_entity_poly.pdbx_strand_id
1 'polypeptide(L)'
;MDIVSSVHEEDSLKDLSVELTVHTEWLNRIHSQGNRPEDWVEFIHHLKEQSPVPVTNLWTAYICDQYVHALKTIPSNQNKNNIMFVKLLIDYATLKSEENVDNGQSLFRQARSIARKFAIAHIYAAEFELKYGKLCFNFLWLRSLLPHHVVLGSVLLHCTLSKCLLLQPQPHE
;
A
#
# COMPACT_ATOMS: atom_id res chain seq x y z
N MET A 1 34.39 28.22 17.96
CA MET A 1 35.21 27.11 17.45
C MET A 1 35.42 26.09 18.54
N ASP A 2 34.69 25.00 18.71
CA ASP A 2 33.34 24.55 18.35
C ASP A 2 33.19 23.24 19.14
N ILE A 3 32.67 23.30 20.37
CA ILE A 3 32.43 22.07 21.17
C ILE A 3 30.95 21.69 21.10
N VAL A 4 30.05 22.67 21.01
CA VAL A 4 28.59 22.44 20.95
C VAL A 4 28.16 21.87 19.59
N SER A 5 28.86 22.17 18.50
CA SER A 5 28.53 21.61 17.17
C SER A 5 28.93 20.13 17.04
N SER A 6 30.01 19.70 17.69
CA SER A 6 30.51 18.32 17.60
C SER A 6 29.64 17.32 18.37
N VAL A 7 29.00 17.75 19.47
CA VAL A 7 28.20 16.84 20.32
C VAL A 7 26.85 16.52 19.68
N HIS A 8 26.23 17.45 18.97
CA HIS A 8 24.95 17.20 18.29
C HIS A 8 25.07 16.32 17.05
N GLU A 9 26.17 16.41 16.30
CA GLU A 9 26.39 15.54 15.15
C GLU A 9 26.71 14.10 15.57
N GLU A 10 27.47 13.91 16.65
CA GLU A 10 27.83 12.57 17.15
C GLU A 10 26.64 11.82 17.76
N ASP A 11 25.70 12.54 18.39
CA ASP A 11 24.47 11.98 18.96
C ASP A 11 23.47 11.58 17.85
N SER A 12 23.31 12.44 16.83
CA SER A 12 22.48 12.14 15.66
C SER A 12 23.01 10.95 14.85
N LEU A 13 24.34 10.81 14.73
CA LEU A 13 24.97 9.67 14.07
C LEU A 13 24.80 8.35 14.84
N LYS A 14 24.76 8.40 16.18
CA LYS A 14 24.50 7.22 17.02
C LYS A 14 23.04 6.77 16.89
N ASP A 15 22.10 7.70 16.87
CA ASP A 15 20.67 7.39 16.72
C ASP A 15 20.36 6.73 15.35
N LEU A 16 20.90 7.30 14.27
CA LEU A 16 20.79 6.73 12.91
C LEU A 16 21.43 5.34 12.80
N SER A 17 22.59 5.13 13.45
CA SER A 17 23.27 3.83 13.49
C SER A 17 22.46 2.76 14.23
N VAL A 18 21.84 3.14 15.35
CA VAL A 18 20.97 2.26 16.14
C VAL A 18 19.72 1.90 15.33
N GLU A 19 19.07 2.87 14.68
CA GLU A 19 17.87 2.64 13.86
C GLU A 19 18.14 1.68 12.69
N LEU A 20 19.23 1.89 11.95
CA LEU A 20 19.67 0.99 10.88
C LEU A 20 19.97 -0.44 11.38
N THR A 21 20.53 -0.56 12.58
CA THR A 21 20.83 -1.85 13.19
C THR A 21 19.54 -2.58 13.57
N VAL A 22 18.58 -1.88 14.18
CA VAL A 22 17.27 -2.44 14.57
C VAL A 22 16.48 -2.92 13.34
N HIS A 23 16.46 -2.15 12.25
CA HIS A 23 15.80 -2.58 11.00
C HIS A 23 16.45 -3.83 10.41
N THR A 24 17.78 -3.92 10.45
CA THR A 24 18.51 -5.09 9.95
C THR A 24 18.20 -6.34 10.77
N GLU A 25 18.15 -6.22 12.10
CA GLU A 25 17.78 -7.33 13.00
C GLU A 25 16.34 -7.79 12.77
N TRP A 26 15.40 -6.88 12.54
CA TRP A 26 14.02 -7.21 12.22
C TRP A 26 13.92 -7.95 10.88
N LEU A 27 14.62 -7.48 9.84
CA LEU A 27 14.66 -8.17 8.54
C LEU A 27 15.25 -9.59 8.68
N ASN A 28 16.30 -9.77 9.48
CA ASN A 28 16.86 -11.09 9.77
C ASN A 28 15.86 -12.01 10.48
N ARG A 29 15.07 -11.47 11.41
CA ARG A 29 13.96 -12.20 12.05
C ARG A 29 12.92 -12.65 11.03
N ILE A 30 12.42 -11.74 10.19
CA ILE A 30 11.44 -12.07 9.12
C ILE A 30 11.98 -13.18 8.22
N HIS A 31 13.25 -13.07 7.83
CA HIS A 31 13.90 -14.07 6.99
C HIS A 31 13.94 -15.44 7.69
N SER A 32 14.38 -15.49 8.95
CA SER A 32 14.45 -16.73 9.73
C SER A 32 13.08 -17.38 10.00
N GLN A 33 12.01 -16.58 10.01
CA GLN A 33 10.63 -17.03 10.17
C GLN A 33 9.95 -17.44 8.85
N GLY A 34 10.70 -17.45 7.75
CA GLY A 34 10.22 -17.94 6.45
C GLY A 34 9.51 -16.89 5.60
N ASN A 35 9.76 -15.59 5.85
CA ASN A 35 9.19 -14.48 5.08
C ASN A 35 7.66 -14.53 5.03
N ARG A 36 7.00 -14.57 6.19
CA ARG A 36 5.54 -14.59 6.23
C ARG A 36 4.98 -13.20 5.90
N PRO A 37 3.86 -13.09 5.15
CA PRO A 37 3.28 -11.80 4.82
C PRO A 37 2.90 -10.95 6.03
N GLU A 38 2.48 -11.58 7.13
CA GLU A 38 2.12 -10.90 8.38
C GLU A 38 3.30 -10.12 8.94
N ASP A 39 4.47 -10.75 9.01
CA ASP A 39 5.68 -10.16 9.61
C ASP A 39 6.19 -8.97 8.75
N TRP A 40 6.03 -9.05 7.43
CA TRP A 40 6.31 -7.95 6.50
C TRP A 40 5.35 -6.77 6.65
N VAL A 41 4.05 -7.04 6.83
CA VAL A 41 3.05 -5.99 7.07
C VAL A 41 3.35 -5.26 8.38
N GLU A 42 3.70 -5.99 9.44
CA GLU A 42 4.07 -5.41 10.73
C GLU A 42 5.32 -4.52 10.62
N PHE A 43 6.37 -5.03 9.96
CA PHE A 43 7.61 -4.27 9.75
C PHE A 43 7.38 -2.98 8.96
N ILE A 44 6.69 -3.05 7.82
CA ILE A 44 6.43 -1.87 7.00
C ILE A 44 5.50 -0.87 7.73
N HIS A 45 4.57 -1.36 8.53
CA HIS A 45 3.74 -0.49 9.37
C HIS A 45 4.59 0.27 10.38
N HIS A 46 5.47 -0.44 11.09
CA HIS A 46 6.40 0.18 12.04
C HIS A 46 7.30 1.23 11.36
N LEU A 47 7.83 0.93 10.17
CA LEU A 47 8.57 1.93 9.39
C LEU A 47 7.71 3.17 9.13
N LYS A 48 6.47 3.03 8.65
CA LYS A 48 5.61 4.20 8.40
C LYS A 48 5.37 5.04 9.66
N GLU A 49 5.31 4.44 10.84
CA GLU A 49 5.18 5.16 12.12
C GLU A 49 6.45 5.97 12.46
N GLN A 50 7.62 5.49 12.05
CA GLN A 50 8.90 6.20 12.20
C GLN A 50 9.16 7.23 11.09
N SER A 51 8.17 7.53 10.24
CA SER A 51 8.37 8.45 9.13
C SER A 51 8.83 9.83 9.62
N PRO A 52 9.90 10.40 9.04
CA PRO A 52 10.31 11.75 9.36
C PRO A 52 9.21 12.76 8.98
N VAL A 53 9.15 13.86 9.73
CA VAL A 53 8.24 14.99 9.47
C VAL A 53 9.08 16.23 9.17
N PRO A 54 9.03 16.80 7.95
CA PRO A 54 8.20 16.39 6.81
C PRO A 54 8.69 15.10 6.13
N VAL A 55 7.76 14.37 5.51
CA VAL A 55 8.07 13.14 4.75
C VAL A 55 8.92 13.49 3.53
N THR A 56 10.05 12.80 3.37
CA THR A 56 10.97 13.04 2.26
C THR A 56 10.77 12.05 1.13
N ASN A 57 11.18 12.43 -0.09
CA ASN A 57 11.17 11.53 -1.25
C ASN A 57 12.07 10.31 -1.03
N LEU A 58 13.21 10.48 -0.32
CA LEU A 58 14.12 9.38 0.04
C LEU A 58 13.42 8.37 0.95
N TRP A 59 12.67 8.83 1.94
CA TRP A 59 11.90 7.96 2.82
C TRP A 59 10.82 7.19 2.04
N THR A 60 10.11 7.87 1.16
CA THR A 60 9.07 7.25 0.32
C THR A 60 9.66 6.18 -0.60
N ALA A 61 10.83 6.43 -1.18
CA ALA A 61 11.57 5.46 -1.98
C ALA A 61 12.02 4.26 -1.14
N TYR A 62 12.52 4.49 0.08
CA TYR A 62 12.90 3.42 1.00
C TYR A 62 11.72 2.50 1.36
N ILE A 63 10.55 3.07 1.69
CA ILE A 63 9.33 2.28 1.94
C ILE A 63 8.92 1.49 0.69
N CYS A 64 9.00 2.09 -0.51
CA CYS A 64 8.76 1.38 -1.77
C CYS A 64 9.70 0.18 -1.93
N ASP A 65 10.98 0.35 -1.63
CA ASP A 65 11.97 -0.73 -1.72
C ASP A 65 11.67 -1.87 -0.75
N GLN A 66 11.16 -1.56 0.46
CA GLN A 66 10.73 -2.60 1.40
C GLN A 66 9.52 -3.38 0.91
N TYR A 67 8.54 -2.73 0.26
CA TYR A 67 7.44 -3.45 -0.40
C TYR A 67 7.94 -4.36 -1.52
N VAL A 68 8.86 -3.87 -2.36
CA VAL A 68 9.45 -4.68 -3.43
C VAL A 68 10.24 -5.86 -2.85
N HIS A 69 10.97 -5.65 -1.77
CA HIS A 69 11.72 -6.69 -1.08
C HIS A 69 10.78 -7.77 -0.54
N ALA A 70 9.72 -7.39 0.18
CA ALA A 70 8.69 -8.29 0.67
C ALA A 70 8.08 -9.14 -0.46
N LEU A 71 7.65 -8.50 -1.55
CA LEU A 71 6.98 -9.18 -2.65
C LEU A 71 7.91 -10.14 -3.42
N LYS A 72 9.23 -9.92 -3.40
CA LYS A 72 10.22 -10.81 -4.00
C LYS A 72 10.57 -12.00 -3.11
N THR A 73 10.55 -11.83 -1.79
CA THR A 73 10.95 -12.88 -0.83
C THR A 73 9.80 -13.78 -0.42
N ILE A 74 8.56 -13.27 -0.42
CA ILE A 74 7.37 -14.06 -0.11
C ILE A 74 7.07 -15.04 -1.27
N PRO A 75 6.96 -16.35 -1.00
CA PRO A 75 6.58 -17.33 -2.02
C PRO A 75 5.11 -17.14 -2.44
N SER A 76 4.90 -16.51 -3.59
CA SER A 76 3.58 -16.11 -4.11
C SER A 76 2.63 -17.28 -4.38
N ASN A 77 3.17 -18.44 -4.78
CA ASN A 77 2.41 -19.66 -5.04
C ASN A 77 1.67 -20.18 -3.78
N GLN A 78 2.29 -20.04 -2.62
CA GLN A 78 1.77 -20.46 -1.32
C GLN A 78 0.89 -19.38 -0.68
N ASN A 79 1.14 -18.09 -0.97
CA ASN A 79 0.48 -16.96 -0.32
C ASN A 79 -0.61 -16.27 -1.15
N LYS A 80 -0.96 -16.77 -2.34
CA LYS A 80 -2.04 -16.21 -3.17
C LYS A 80 -3.42 -16.15 -2.49
N ASN A 81 -3.64 -16.95 -1.45
CA ASN A 81 -4.86 -16.94 -0.63
C ASN A 81 -4.64 -16.31 0.76
N ASN A 82 -3.49 -15.66 1.00
CA ASN A 82 -3.23 -14.95 2.24
C ASN A 82 -3.68 -13.48 2.09
N ILE A 83 -4.60 -13.04 2.95
CA ILE A 83 -5.13 -11.67 2.93
C ILE A 83 -4.04 -10.60 3.17
N MET A 84 -3.03 -10.90 3.99
CA MET A 84 -1.93 -9.97 4.26
C MET A 84 -1.00 -9.84 3.04
N PHE A 85 -0.81 -10.92 2.28
CA PHE A 85 -0.09 -10.84 1.01
C PHE A 85 -0.83 -9.98 -0.02
N VAL A 86 -2.16 -10.13 -0.09
CA VAL A 86 -3.00 -9.26 -0.94
C VAL A 86 -2.93 -7.80 -0.47
N LYS A 87 -2.92 -7.55 0.84
CA LYS A 87 -2.74 -6.22 1.40
C LYS A 87 -1.41 -5.59 0.99
N LEU A 88 -0.30 -6.32 1.05
CA LEU A 88 1.01 -5.83 0.59
C LEU A 88 0.98 -5.41 -0.89
N LEU A 89 0.34 -6.19 -1.76
CA LEU A 89 0.18 -5.84 -3.18
C LEU A 89 -0.63 -4.56 -3.39
N ILE A 90 -1.74 -4.42 -2.66
CA ILE A 90 -2.64 -3.26 -2.74
C ILE A 90 -1.95 -2.00 -2.20
N ASP A 91 -1.30 -2.09 -1.05
CA ASP A 91 -0.60 -0.96 -0.44
C ASP A 91 0.54 -0.49 -1.35
N TYR A 92 1.29 -1.42 -1.97
CA TYR A 92 2.32 -1.08 -2.93
C TYR A 92 1.76 -0.40 -4.19
N ALA A 93 0.66 -0.91 -4.75
CA ALA A 93 -0.02 -0.30 -5.88
C ALA A 93 -0.53 1.11 -5.56
N THR A 94 -1.04 1.30 -4.34
CA THR A 94 -1.50 2.60 -3.83
C THR A 94 -0.32 3.57 -3.73
N LEU A 95 0.80 3.16 -3.14
CA LEU A 95 1.99 4.00 -3.03
C LEU A 95 2.53 4.42 -4.40
N LYS A 96 2.65 3.47 -5.35
CA LYS A 96 3.11 3.77 -6.71
C LYS A 96 2.13 4.63 -7.50
N SER A 97 0.84 4.63 -7.15
CA SER A 97 -0.15 5.49 -7.81
C SER A 97 0.02 6.98 -7.53
N GLU A 98 0.57 7.32 -6.37
CA GLU A 98 0.81 8.70 -5.97
C GLU A 98 1.97 9.31 -6.76
N GLU A 99 2.95 8.49 -7.14
CA GLU A 99 4.04 8.86 -8.03
C GLU A 99 3.61 8.87 -9.50
N ASN A 100 2.99 7.78 -9.97
CA ASN A 100 2.57 7.61 -11.35
C ASN A 100 1.29 6.75 -11.43
N VAL A 101 0.20 7.38 -11.85
CA VAL A 101 -1.12 6.75 -11.94
C VAL A 101 -1.12 5.52 -12.86
N ASP A 102 -0.37 5.52 -13.96
CA ASP A 102 -0.36 4.39 -14.90
C ASP A 102 0.42 3.19 -14.35
N ASN A 103 1.51 3.43 -13.62
CA ASN A 103 2.22 2.39 -12.87
C ASN A 103 1.29 1.78 -11.81
N GLY A 104 0.62 2.62 -11.01
CA GLY A 104 -0.38 2.18 -10.04
C GLY A 104 -1.49 1.34 -10.68
N GLN A 105 -2.02 1.77 -11.82
CA GLN A 105 -3.07 1.02 -12.53
C GLN A 105 -2.60 -0.38 -12.95
N SER A 106 -1.38 -0.50 -13.46
CA SER A 106 -0.80 -1.79 -13.85
C SER A 106 -0.69 -2.75 -12.66
N LEU A 107 -0.27 -2.22 -11.50
CA LEU A 107 -0.14 -2.97 -10.25
C LEU A 107 -1.50 -3.37 -9.69
N PHE A 108 -2.51 -2.49 -9.73
CA PHE A 108 -3.87 -2.84 -9.33
C PHE A 108 -4.48 -3.95 -10.21
N ARG A 109 -4.21 -3.95 -11.52
CA ARG A 109 -4.62 -5.06 -12.41
C ARG A 109 -3.95 -6.37 -12.01
N GLN A 110 -2.65 -6.34 -11.70
CA GLN A 110 -1.91 -7.50 -11.22
C GLN A 110 -2.47 -8.02 -9.88
N ALA A 111 -2.63 -7.13 -8.90
CA ALA A 111 -3.18 -7.44 -7.57
C ALA A 111 -4.57 -8.09 -7.69
N ARG A 112 -5.47 -7.53 -8.51
CA ARG A 112 -6.78 -8.14 -8.78
C ARG A 112 -6.67 -9.52 -9.43
N SER A 113 -5.74 -9.72 -10.36
CA SER A 113 -5.56 -11.02 -11.01
C SER A 113 -5.09 -12.10 -10.03
N ILE A 114 -4.23 -11.73 -9.08
CA ILE A 114 -3.74 -12.61 -8.00
C ILE A 114 -4.85 -12.86 -6.97
N ALA A 115 -5.56 -11.81 -6.59
CA ALA A 115 -6.48 -11.79 -5.46
C ALA A 115 -7.97 -11.84 -5.88
N ARG A 116 -8.31 -12.47 -7.02
CA ARG A 116 -9.68 -12.44 -7.59
C ARG A 116 -10.78 -12.84 -6.60
N LYS A 117 -10.45 -13.69 -5.63
CA LYS A 117 -11.35 -14.20 -4.59
C LYS A 117 -11.59 -13.22 -3.43
N PHE A 118 -10.79 -12.17 -3.30
CA PHE A 118 -10.88 -11.22 -2.18
C PHE A 118 -11.60 -9.95 -2.61
N ALA A 119 -12.69 -9.63 -1.93
CA ALA A 119 -13.45 -8.39 -2.16
C ALA A 119 -12.57 -7.14 -1.99
N ILE A 120 -11.62 -7.16 -1.05
CA ILE A 120 -10.71 -6.05 -0.76
C ILE A 120 -9.94 -5.58 -2.00
N ALA A 121 -9.46 -6.50 -2.85
CA ALA A 121 -8.73 -6.14 -4.06
C ALA A 121 -9.59 -5.41 -5.09
N HIS A 122 -10.89 -5.71 -5.13
CA HIS A 122 -11.84 -5.02 -6.00
C HIS A 122 -12.26 -3.66 -5.45
N ILE A 123 -12.44 -3.56 -4.12
CA ILE A 123 -12.76 -2.30 -3.43
C ILE A 123 -11.65 -1.27 -3.68
N TYR A 124 -10.40 -1.61 -3.36
CA TYR A 124 -9.28 -0.68 -3.51
C TYR A 124 -9.02 -0.31 -4.97
N ALA A 125 -9.25 -1.22 -5.92
CA ALA A 125 -9.15 -0.89 -7.34
C ALA A 125 -10.23 0.13 -7.76
N ALA A 126 -11.46 0.00 -7.26
CA ALA A 126 -12.51 0.98 -7.49
C ALA A 126 -12.19 2.33 -6.83
N GLU A 127 -11.67 2.34 -5.60
CA GLU A 127 -11.22 3.56 -4.93
C GLU A 127 -10.10 4.27 -5.69
N PHE A 128 -9.14 3.51 -6.22
CA PHE A 128 -8.09 4.04 -7.10
C PHE A 128 -8.68 4.68 -8.37
N GLU A 129 -9.60 4.00 -9.07
CA GLU A 129 -10.21 4.52 -10.29
C GLU A 129 -11.04 5.78 -10.02
N LEU A 130 -11.71 5.86 -8.88
CA LEU A 130 -12.42 7.05 -8.41
C LEU A 130 -11.46 8.20 -8.12
N LYS A 131 -10.36 7.95 -7.38
CA LYS A 131 -9.37 8.95 -6.99
C LYS A 131 -8.70 9.60 -8.20
N TYR A 132 -8.36 8.80 -9.22
CA TYR A 132 -7.60 9.26 -10.38
C TYR A 132 -8.43 9.43 -11.66
N GLY A 133 -9.76 9.55 -11.53
CA GLY A 133 -10.65 9.99 -12.61
C GLY A 133 -10.85 9.01 -13.77
N LYS A 134 -10.55 7.71 -13.60
CA LYS A 134 -10.83 6.67 -14.62
C LYS A 134 -12.26 6.13 -14.50
N LEU A 135 -13.23 7.03 -14.28
CA LEU A 135 -14.64 6.75 -13.96
C LEU A 135 -15.42 5.96 -15.04
N CYS A 136 -14.90 5.80 -16.26
CA CYS A 136 -15.73 5.42 -17.40
C CYS A 136 -15.76 3.93 -17.79
N PHE A 137 -15.09 3.00 -17.10
CA PHE A 137 -15.02 1.60 -17.60
C PHE A 137 -15.71 0.53 -16.73
N ASN A 138 -15.88 0.74 -15.42
CA ASN A 138 -16.21 -0.38 -14.52
C ASN A 138 -17.68 -0.55 -14.11
N PHE A 139 -18.61 0.32 -14.52
CA PHE A 139 -20.04 0.07 -14.26
C PHE A 139 -20.54 -1.22 -14.94
N LEU A 140 -20.02 -1.56 -16.13
CA LEU A 140 -20.31 -2.84 -16.81
C LEU A 140 -19.52 -4.02 -16.23
N TRP A 141 -18.29 -3.82 -15.76
CA TRP A 141 -17.45 -4.89 -15.23
C TRP A 141 -17.90 -5.37 -13.84
N LEU A 142 -18.26 -4.43 -12.94
CA LEU A 142 -18.91 -4.75 -11.66
C LEU A 142 -20.19 -5.58 -11.88
N ARG A 143 -20.97 -5.23 -12.91
CA ARG A 143 -22.22 -5.93 -13.25
C ARG A 143 -22.00 -7.37 -13.72
N SER A 144 -20.86 -7.67 -14.32
CA SER A 144 -20.50 -9.03 -14.79
C SER A 144 -20.03 -9.98 -13.67
N LEU A 145 -19.58 -9.43 -12.53
CA LEU A 145 -19.19 -10.18 -11.33
C LEU A 145 -20.38 -10.52 -10.40
N LEU A 146 -21.56 -9.96 -10.66
CA LEU A 146 -22.78 -10.13 -9.86
C LEU A 146 -23.51 -11.49 -9.96
N PRO A 147 -23.27 -12.43 -10.90
CA PRO A 147 -24.09 -13.64 -10.93
C PRO A 147 -23.97 -14.55 -9.70
N HIS A 148 -22.94 -14.41 -8.84
CA HIS A 148 -22.66 -15.42 -7.80
C HIS A 148 -22.46 -14.93 -6.34
N HIS A 149 -22.46 -13.64 -6.02
CA HIS A 149 -22.40 -13.20 -4.62
C HIS A 149 -23.25 -11.95 -4.35
N VAL A 150 -24.47 -12.17 -3.84
CA VAL A 150 -25.55 -11.19 -3.66
C VAL A 150 -25.36 -10.21 -2.49
N VAL A 151 -24.27 -10.30 -1.71
CA VAL A 151 -24.13 -9.49 -0.48
C VAL A 151 -23.11 -8.34 -0.57
N LEU A 152 -22.18 -8.38 -1.53
CA LEU A 152 -21.11 -7.37 -1.66
C LEU A 152 -21.45 -6.20 -2.60
N GLY A 153 -22.42 -6.41 -3.50
CA GLY A 153 -22.84 -5.39 -4.47
C GLY A 153 -23.52 -4.18 -3.85
N SER A 154 -24.27 -4.36 -2.75
CA SER A 154 -24.99 -3.27 -2.08
C SER A 154 -24.06 -2.31 -1.35
N VAL A 155 -23.00 -2.82 -0.69
CA VAL A 155 -22.03 -1.98 0.03
C VAL A 155 -21.12 -1.23 -0.95
N LEU A 156 -20.67 -1.87 -2.04
CA LEU A 156 -19.91 -1.18 -3.09
C LEU A 156 -20.76 -0.10 -3.78
N LEU A 157 -22.02 -0.40 -4.12
CA LEU A 157 -22.90 0.58 -4.76
C LEU A 157 -23.18 1.76 -3.82
N HIS A 158 -23.39 1.51 -2.52
CA HIS A 158 -23.66 2.58 -1.55
C HIS A 158 -22.43 3.45 -1.28
N CYS A 159 -21.23 2.87 -1.12
CA CYS A 159 -20.00 3.64 -0.87
C CYS A 159 -19.56 4.46 -2.10
N THR A 160 -19.72 3.90 -3.31
CA THR A 160 -19.37 4.62 -4.55
C THR A 160 -20.40 5.70 -4.89
N LEU A 161 -21.71 5.46 -4.70
CA LEU A 161 -22.74 6.47 -4.91
C LEU A 161 -22.69 7.61 -3.88
N SER A 162 -22.46 7.33 -2.60
CA SER A 162 -22.37 8.38 -1.57
C SER A 162 -21.21 9.35 -1.81
N LYS A 163 -20.04 8.87 -2.26
CA LYS A 163 -18.90 9.76 -2.59
C LYS A 163 -19.09 10.48 -3.93
N CYS A 164 -19.69 9.85 -4.93
CA CYS A 164 -19.98 10.50 -6.21
C CYS A 164 -21.06 11.60 -6.11
N LEU A 165 -22.04 11.48 -5.20
CA LEU A 165 -23.02 12.53 -4.93
C LEU A 165 -22.40 13.76 -4.24
N LEU A 166 -21.41 13.55 -3.37
CA LEU A 166 -20.74 14.62 -2.60
C LEU A 166 -19.68 15.39 -3.40
N LEU A 167 -19.26 14.87 -4.56
CA LEU A 167 -18.26 15.49 -5.44
C LEU A 167 -18.88 16.19 -6.68
N GLN A 168 -20.21 16.37 -6.71
CA GLN A 168 -20.82 17.24 -7.71
C GLN A 168 -20.40 18.70 -7.42
N PRO A 169 -19.88 19.46 -8.40
CA PRO A 169 -19.63 20.87 -8.22
C PRO A 169 -20.94 21.57 -7.88
N GLN A 170 -20.95 22.31 -6.77
CA GLN A 170 -22.11 23.13 -6.40
C GLN A 170 -22.35 24.15 -7.53
N PRO A 171 -23.60 24.34 -7.98
CA PRO A 171 -23.89 25.35 -8.98
C PRO A 171 -23.47 26.71 -8.42
N HIS A 172 -22.59 27.40 -9.15
CA HIS A 172 -22.30 28.81 -8.88
C HIS A 172 -23.59 29.60 -9.16
N GLU A 173 -24.15 30.21 -8.12
CA GLU A 173 -25.15 31.30 -8.23
C GLU A 173 -24.53 32.53 -8.91
#